data_AF-A0A7S1NQZ6-F1
#
_entry.id   AF-A0A7S1NQZ6-F1
#
_cell.length_a   1.000
_cell.length_b   1.000
_cell.length_c   1.000
_cell.angle_alpha   90.00
_cell.angle_beta   90.00
_cell.angle_gamma   90.00
#
_symmetry.space_group_name_H-M   'P 1'
#
loop_
_entity.id
_entity.type
_entity.pdbx_description
1 polymer ?
#
loop_
_entity_poly.entity_id
_entity_poly.type
_entity_poly.pdbx_seq_one_letter_code
_entity_poly.pdbx_strand_id
1 'polypeptide(L)'
;HRRGAGLADTSVAAAALRQRLLEVHGDLTGRQAARLLWSFGKLGVRDKALVGELSEFLGQPTVFPSLTSRDLSQGLWGLARAQVKSEPLLRALRAQVQSTEGLPPFHSQSLATTVWALAKLRHRDEEVMHSLA
;
A
#
# COMPACT_ATOMS: atom_id res chain seq x y z
N HIS A 1 -21.52 -16.80 -15.08
CA HIS A 1 -22.08 -17.09 -13.74
C HIS A 1 -21.05 -17.40 -12.61
N ARG A 2 -19.72 -17.39 -12.84
CA ARG A 2 -18.71 -17.77 -11.81
C ARG A 2 -18.13 -16.62 -10.94
N ARG A 3 -18.53 -15.35 -11.15
CA ARG A 3 -17.90 -14.19 -10.46
C ARG A 3 -18.44 -13.90 -9.05
N GLY A 4 -19.63 -14.41 -8.70
CA GLY A 4 -20.28 -14.10 -7.41
C GLY A 4 -19.70 -14.87 -6.21
N ALA A 5 -19.36 -16.14 -6.39
CA ALA A 5 -18.87 -16.99 -5.30
C ALA A 5 -17.47 -16.60 -4.82
N GLY A 6 -16.54 -16.30 -5.74
CA GLY A 6 -15.16 -15.97 -5.38
C GLY A 6 -15.00 -14.66 -4.60
N LEU A 7 -15.92 -13.69 -4.77
CA LEU A 7 -15.90 -12.39 -4.07
C LEU A 7 -16.39 -12.49 -2.62
N ALA A 8 -17.35 -13.38 -2.35
CA ALA A 8 -17.82 -13.66 -0.99
C ALA A 8 -16.75 -14.38 -0.17
N ASP A 9 -16.08 -15.38 -0.77
CA ASP A 9 -14.97 -16.09 -0.12
C ASP A 9 -13.79 -15.15 0.17
N THR A 10 -13.51 -14.18 -0.71
CA THR A 10 -12.46 -13.19 -0.45
C THR A 10 -12.82 -12.22 0.66
N SER A 11 -14.10 -11.86 0.86
CA SER A 11 -14.49 -10.97 1.95
C SER A 11 -14.44 -11.68 3.30
N VAL A 12 -14.81 -12.96 3.36
CA VAL A 12 -14.69 -13.78 4.57
C VAL A 12 -13.22 -14.00 4.92
N ALA A 13 -12.37 -14.30 3.94
CA ALA A 13 -10.92 -14.42 4.14
C ALA A 13 -10.29 -13.10 4.58
N ALA A 14 -10.73 -11.96 4.03
CA ALA A 14 -10.29 -10.63 4.45
C ALA A 14 -10.68 -10.31 5.90
N ALA A 15 -11.92 -10.62 6.31
CA ALA A 15 -12.38 -10.43 7.68
C ALA A 15 -11.63 -11.33 8.68
N ALA A 16 -11.39 -12.59 8.33
CA ALA A 16 -10.58 -13.51 9.13
C ALA A 16 -9.12 -13.04 9.24
N LEU A 17 -8.55 -12.52 8.15
CA LEU A 17 -7.21 -11.93 8.18
C LEU A 17 -7.18 -10.68 9.05
N ARG A 18 -8.22 -9.83 9.02
CA ARG A 18 -8.34 -8.65 9.88
C ARG A 18 -8.36 -9.04 11.37
N GLN A 19 -9.16 -10.03 11.74
CA GLN A 19 -9.17 -10.58 13.11
C GLN A 19 -7.79 -11.13 13.50
N ARG A 20 -7.14 -11.87 12.59
CA ARG A 20 -5.80 -12.40 12.86
C ARG A 20 -4.72 -11.32 12.95
N LEU A 21 -4.83 -10.25 12.18
CA LEU A 21 -3.94 -9.08 12.27
C LEU A 21 -4.15 -8.33 13.59
N LEU A 22 -5.40 -8.27 14.08
CA LEU A 22 -5.71 -7.69 15.39
C LEU A 22 -5.05 -8.48 16.53
N GLU A 23 -5.05 -9.82 16.43
CA GLU A 23 -4.41 -10.71 17.40
C GLU A 23 -2.87 -10.67 17.34
N VAL A 24 -2.31 -10.43 16.16
CA VAL A 24 -0.85 -10.49 15.90
C VAL A 24 -0.24 -9.09 15.82
N HIS A 25 -0.95 -8.05 16.28
CA HIS A 25 -0.55 -6.63 16.12
C HIS A 25 0.90 -6.30 16.54
N GLY A 26 1.52 -7.09 17.40
CA GLY A 26 2.92 -6.94 17.79
C GLY A 26 3.96 -7.30 16.72
N ASP A 27 3.63 -8.15 15.75
CA ASP A 27 4.61 -8.77 14.84
C ASP A 27 4.45 -8.39 13.35
N LEU A 28 3.44 -7.60 12.99
CA LEU A 28 3.25 -7.21 11.60
C LEU A 28 4.34 -6.22 11.17
N THR A 29 5.15 -6.63 10.19
CA THR A 29 6.16 -5.75 9.58
C THR A 29 5.58 -4.92 8.43
N GLY A 30 6.18 -3.76 8.13
CA GLY A 30 5.80 -2.94 6.96
C GLY A 30 5.85 -3.72 5.65
N ARG A 31 6.87 -4.55 5.45
CA ARG A 31 6.98 -5.46 4.29
C ARG A 31 5.79 -6.42 4.17
N GLN A 32 5.33 -7.00 5.28
CA GLN A 32 4.17 -7.90 5.26
C GLN A 32 2.89 -7.13 4.91
N ALA A 33 2.69 -5.94 5.49
CA ALA A 33 1.54 -5.09 5.17
C ALA A 33 1.50 -4.69 3.68
N ALA A 34 2.64 -4.30 3.10
CA ALA A 34 2.74 -4.00 1.67
C ALA A 34 2.37 -5.19 0.77
N ARG A 35 2.83 -6.40 1.12
CA ARG A 35 2.48 -7.63 0.39
C ARG A 35 1.01 -8.00 0.53
N LEU A 36 0.41 -7.75 1.69
CA LEU A 36 -1.01 -7.96 1.89
C LEU A 36 -1.83 -7.03 1.01
N LEU A 37 -1.51 -5.73 0.99
CA LEU A 37 -2.13 -4.76 0.09
C LEU A 37 -2.02 -5.18 -1.38
N TRP A 38 -0.83 -5.60 -1.82
CA TRP A 38 -0.64 -6.11 -3.18
C TRP A 38 -1.51 -7.34 -3.46
N SER A 39 -1.51 -8.31 -2.54
CA SER A 39 -2.29 -9.55 -2.68
C SER A 39 -3.78 -9.25 -2.77
N PHE A 40 -4.28 -8.34 -1.93
CA PHE A 40 -5.67 -7.88 -1.95
C PHE A 40 -6.04 -7.16 -3.25
N GLY A 41 -5.17 -6.27 -3.74
CA GLY A 41 -5.36 -5.63 -5.05
C GLY A 41 -5.37 -6.64 -6.21
N LYS A 42 -4.64 -7.75 -6.08
CA LYS A 42 -4.58 -8.83 -7.09
C LYS A 42 -5.82 -9.72 -7.02
N LEU A 43 -6.31 -10.03 -5.83
CA LEU A 43 -7.53 -10.80 -5.59
C LEU A 43 -8.81 -9.99 -5.84
N GLY A 44 -8.71 -8.66 -5.94
CA GLY A 44 -9.87 -7.79 -6.13
C GLY A 44 -10.69 -7.61 -4.86
N VAL A 45 -10.07 -7.77 -3.69
CA VAL A 45 -10.68 -7.47 -2.39
C VAL A 45 -11.08 -6.00 -2.35
N ARG A 46 -12.33 -5.73 -2.01
CA ARG A 46 -12.92 -4.38 -1.96
C ARG A 46 -13.20 -3.89 -0.55
N ASP A 47 -12.70 -4.61 0.46
CA ASP A 47 -12.77 -4.19 1.86
C ASP A 47 -11.89 -2.96 2.07
N LYS A 48 -12.51 -1.78 1.98
CA LYS A 48 -11.83 -0.50 2.14
C LYS A 48 -11.35 -0.28 3.56
N ALA A 49 -11.99 -0.89 4.56
CA ALA A 49 -11.57 -0.75 5.95
C ALA A 49 -10.24 -1.48 6.16
N LEU A 50 -10.16 -2.75 5.76
CA LEU A 50 -8.92 -3.53 5.85
C LEU A 50 -7.78 -2.94 5.04
N VAL A 51 -8.05 -2.51 3.80
CA VAL A 51 -7.05 -1.85 2.95
C VAL A 51 -6.61 -0.50 3.55
N GLY A 52 -7.53 0.24 4.16
CA GLY A 52 -7.26 1.47 4.89
C GLY A 52 -6.34 1.24 6.07
N GLU A 53 -6.65 0.27 6.94
CA GLU A 53 -5.86 -0.08 8.12
C GLU A 53 -4.42 -0.45 7.77
N LEU A 54 -4.23 -1.34 6.79
CA LEU A 54 -2.89 -1.72 6.34
C LEU A 54 -2.10 -0.53 5.79
N SER A 55 -2.78 0.39 5.10
CA SER A 55 -2.10 1.55 4.54
C SER A 55 -1.81 2.64 5.58
N GLU A 56 -2.67 2.80 6.57
CA GLU A 56 -2.42 3.66 7.72
C GLU A 56 -1.21 3.15 8.49
N PHE A 57 -1.12 1.83 8.72
CA PHE A 57 0.05 1.19 9.31
C PHE A 57 1.33 1.46 8.51
N LEU A 58 1.31 1.32 7.18
CA LEU A 58 2.46 1.67 6.34
C LEU A 58 2.86 3.15 6.42
N GLY A 59 1.89 4.05 6.62
CA GLY A 59 2.12 5.48 6.74
C GLY A 59 2.65 5.93 8.11
N GLN A 60 2.78 5.01 9.08
CA GLN A 60 3.29 5.37 10.41
C GLN A 60 4.77 5.78 10.34
N PRO A 61 5.19 6.85 11.06
CA PRO A 61 6.59 7.30 11.07
C PRO A 61 7.59 6.25 11.57
N THR A 62 7.14 5.29 12.36
CA THR A 62 7.95 4.16 12.86
C THR A 62 8.12 3.04 11.83
N VAL A 63 7.23 2.95 10.84
CA VAL A 63 7.19 1.87 9.84
C VAL A 63 7.75 2.36 8.52
N PHE A 64 7.31 3.54 8.05
CA PHE A 64 7.61 4.06 6.72
C PHE A 64 9.11 4.10 6.39
N PRO A 65 10.01 4.57 7.27
CA PRO A 65 11.44 4.65 6.96
C PRO A 65 12.10 3.29 6.69
N SER A 66 11.49 2.19 7.15
CA SER A 66 12.00 0.83 6.92
C SER A 66 11.58 0.22 5.57
N LEU A 67 10.69 0.90 4.82
CA LEU A 67 10.13 0.38 3.59
C LEU A 67 11.11 0.51 2.42
N THR A 68 11.26 -0.57 1.66
CA THR A 68 12.02 -0.54 0.41
C THR A 68 11.18 0.04 -0.73
N SER A 69 11.82 0.44 -1.83
CA SER A 69 11.11 0.86 -3.05
C SER A 69 10.13 -0.21 -3.57
N ARG A 70 10.48 -1.50 -3.39
CA ARG A 70 9.58 -2.63 -3.70
C ARG A 70 8.36 -2.62 -2.80
N ASP A 71 8.53 -2.45 -1.49
CA ASP A 71 7.41 -2.44 -0.53
C ASP A 71 6.46 -1.26 -0.81
N LEU A 72 7.02 -0.06 -1.05
CA LEU A 72 6.24 1.13 -1.45
C LEU A 72 5.45 0.88 -2.75
N SER A 73 6.11 0.35 -3.78
CA SER A 73 5.45 0.07 -5.06
C SER A 73 4.32 -0.96 -4.92
N GLN A 74 4.49 -1.98 -4.07
CA GLN A 74 3.48 -3.00 -3.80
C GLN A 74 2.28 -2.43 -3.03
N GLY A 75 2.53 -1.64 -1.98
CA GLY A 75 1.49 -0.99 -1.20
C GLY A 75 0.65 -0.04 -2.06
N LEU A 76 1.32 0.86 -2.80
CA LEU A 76 0.65 1.82 -3.69
C LEU A 76 -0.13 1.13 -4.81
N TRP A 77 0.43 0.07 -5.42
CA TRP A 77 -0.29 -0.71 -6.43
C TRP A 77 -1.55 -1.37 -5.85
N GLY A 78 -1.44 -1.97 -4.67
CA GLY A 78 -2.57 -2.57 -3.95
C GLY A 78 -3.70 -1.55 -3.71
N LEU A 79 -3.33 -0.37 -3.23
CA LEU A 79 -4.25 0.76 -3.03
C LEU A 79 -4.92 1.23 -4.33
N ALA A 80 -4.14 1.39 -5.39
CA ALA A 80 -4.64 1.79 -6.71
C ALA A 80 -5.64 0.77 -7.28
N ARG A 81 -5.41 -0.52 -7.05
CA ARG A 81 -6.32 -1.60 -7.45
C ARG A 81 -7.59 -1.65 -6.61
N ALA A 82 -7.48 -1.43 -5.31
CA ALA A 82 -8.60 -1.32 -4.38
C ALA A 82 -9.38 0.00 -4.54
N GLN A 83 -8.85 0.96 -5.30
CA GLN A 83 -9.39 2.32 -5.45
C GLN A 83 -9.51 3.05 -4.10
N VAL A 84 -8.53 2.84 -3.23
CA VAL A 84 -8.42 3.48 -1.92
C VAL A 84 -7.27 4.47 -1.96
N LYS A 85 -7.57 5.75 -1.76
CA LYS A 85 -6.55 6.79 -1.60
C LYS A 85 -6.21 6.90 -0.11
N SER A 86 -4.96 6.66 0.23
CA SER A 86 -4.48 6.70 1.62
C SER A 86 -3.71 7.98 1.87
N GLU A 87 -4.34 8.95 2.51
CA GLU A 87 -3.68 10.20 2.90
C GLU A 87 -2.50 9.97 3.88
N PRO A 88 -2.56 9.04 4.85
CA PRO A 88 -1.41 8.75 5.71
C PRO A 88 -0.17 8.31 4.92
N LEU A 89 -0.33 7.35 3.98
CA LEU A 89 0.79 6.84 3.20
C LEU A 89 1.35 7.90 2.23
N LEU A 90 0.47 8.68 1.60
CA LEU A 90 0.88 9.75 0.68
C LEU A 90 1.60 10.88 1.41
N ARG A 91 1.13 11.24 2.62
CA ARG A 91 1.82 12.22 3.46
C ARG A 91 3.19 11.71 3.91
N ALA A 92 3.29 10.45 4.30
CA ALA A 92 4.55 9.84 4.69
C ALA A 92 5.55 9.81 3.51
N LEU A 93 5.07 9.52 2.30
CA LEU A 93 5.89 9.59 1.08
C LEU A 93 6.46 10.99 0.88
N ARG A 94 5.63 12.03 0.95
CA ARG A 94 6.10 13.41 0.83
C ARG A 94 7.06 13.83 1.95
N ALA A 95 6.74 13.47 3.20
CA ALA A 95 7.60 13.77 4.34
C ALA A 95 8.98 13.10 4.22
N GLN A 96 9.02 11.87 3.69
CA GLN A 96 10.28 11.17 3.43
C GLN A 96 11.10 11.85 2.33
N VAL A 97 10.45 12.35 1.27
CA VAL A 97 11.14 13.15 0.23
C VAL A 97 11.77 14.41 0.81
N GLN A 98 11.10 15.06 1.76
CA GLN A 98 11.58 16.27 2.45
C GLN A 98 12.62 15.99 3.55
N SER A 99 12.83 14.73 3.91
CA SER A 99 13.81 14.33 4.91
C SER A 99 15.23 14.30 4.35
N THR A 100 16.23 14.34 5.22
CA THR A 100 17.65 14.20 4.83
C THR A 100 17.97 12.85 4.19
N GLU A 101 17.19 11.81 4.50
CA GLU A 101 17.38 10.44 3.99
C GLU A 101 16.79 10.27 2.58
N GLY A 102 15.78 11.05 2.22
CA GLY A 102 15.07 10.91 0.94
C GLY A 102 14.35 9.55 0.79
N LEU A 103 13.87 9.27 -0.43
CA LEU A 103 13.27 7.97 -0.75
C LEU A 103 14.33 6.89 -0.97
N PRO A 104 14.02 5.61 -0.69
CA PRO A 104 14.90 4.51 -1.06
C PRO A 104 15.08 4.45 -2.58
N PRO A 105 16.21 3.95 -3.10
CA PRO A 105 16.47 3.90 -4.53
C PRO A 105 15.45 3.04 -5.26
N PHE A 106 14.87 3.60 -6.33
CA PHE A 106 13.90 2.93 -7.18
C PHE A 106 14.58 2.31 -8.41
N HIS A 107 14.39 1.00 -8.59
CA HIS A 107 14.69 0.36 -9.87
C HIS A 107 13.52 0.52 -10.85
N SER A 108 13.77 0.27 -12.14
CA SER A 108 12.84 0.57 -13.25
C SER A 108 11.41 0.05 -13.03
N GLN A 109 11.26 -1.21 -12.60
CA GLN A 109 9.94 -1.79 -12.32
C GLN A 109 9.24 -1.15 -11.11
N SER A 110 9.92 -0.89 -9.99
CA SER A 110 9.32 -0.26 -8.81
C SER A 110 8.90 1.18 -9.14
N LEU A 111 9.74 1.90 -9.90
CA LEU A 111 9.45 3.25 -10.37
C LEU A 111 8.17 3.29 -11.22
N ALA A 112 8.13 2.50 -12.30
CA ALA A 112 6.99 2.46 -13.20
C ALA A 112 5.69 2.07 -12.47
N THR A 113 5.79 1.15 -11.50
CA THR A 113 4.65 0.71 -10.68
C THR A 113 4.14 1.83 -9.78
N THR A 114 5.05 2.54 -9.10
CA THR A 114 4.70 3.67 -8.23
C THR A 114 4.05 4.79 -9.03
N VAL A 115 4.65 5.20 -10.15
CA VAL A 115 4.09 6.26 -11.02
C VAL A 115 2.70 5.89 -11.55
N TRP A 116 2.53 4.65 -12.03
CA TRP A 116 1.22 4.16 -12.46
C TRP A 116 0.20 4.19 -11.33
N ALA A 117 0.58 3.76 -10.12
CA ALA A 117 -0.31 3.71 -8.98
C ALA A 117 -0.76 5.12 -8.56
N LEU A 118 0.17 6.08 -8.48
CA LEU A 118 -0.15 7.48 -8.17
C LEU A 118 -1.09 8.10 -9.23
N ALA A 119 -0.82 7.87 -10.52
CA ALA A 119 -1.69 8.30 -11.60
C ALA A 119 -3.09 7.68 -11.50
N LYS A 120 -3.18 6.38 -11.17
CA LYS A 120 -4.45 5.67 -11.01
C LYS A 120 -5.26 6.20 -9.81
N LEU A 121 -4.58 6.60 -8.75
CA LEU A 121 -5.16 7.25 -7.56
C LEU A 121 -5.47 8.74 -7.79
N ARG A 122 -5.15 9.28 -8.97
CA ARG A 122 -5.25 10.72 -9.29
C ARG A 122 -4.50 11.59 -8.28
N HIS A 123 -3.37 11.10 -7.77
CA HIS A 123 -2.50 11.85 -6.89
C HIS A 123 -1.31 12.37 -7.69
N ARG A 124 -1.17 13.70 -7.71
CA ARG A 124 -0.07 14.41 -8.35
C ARG A 124 0.63 15.23 -7.29
N ASP A 125 1.89 14.92 -7.04
CA ASP A 125 2.78 15.65 -6.15
C ASP A 125 4.10 15.80 -6.89
N GLU A 126 4.44 17.02 -7.30
CA GLU A 126 5.61 17.29 -8.15
C GLU A 126 6.93 16.95 -7.44
N GLU A 127 6.97 17.13 -6.13
CA GLU A 127 8.16 16.88 -5.31
C GLU A 127 8.42 15.36 -5.24
N VAL A 128 7.36 14.60 -4.97
CA VAL A 128 7.41 13.13 -5.04
C VAL A 128 7.78 12.67 -6.44
N MET A 129 7.17 13.21 -7.49
CA MET A 129 7.45 12.81 -8.87
C MET A 129 8.90 13.11 -9.28
N HIS A 130 9.48 14.22 -8.83
CA HIS A 130 10.86 14.58 -9.10
C HIS A 130 11.84 13.66 -8.36
N SER A 131 11.56 13.32 -7.10
CA SER A 131 12.40 12.40 -6.31
C SER A 131 12.40 10.94 -6.81
N LEU A 132 11.42 10.58 -7.64
CA LEU A 132 11.31 9.25 -8.24
C LEU A 132 12.08 9.13 -9.57
N ALA A 133 12.48 10.25 -10.19
CA ALA A 133 13.18 10.30 -11.48
C ALA A 133 14.69 10.11 -11.32
#